data_AF-A0A7R6YXP6-F1
#
_entry.id   AF-A0A7R6YXP6-F1
#
_cell.length_a   1.000
_cell.length_b   1.000
_cell.length_c   1.000
_cell.angle_alpha   90.00
_cell.angle_beta   90.00
_cell.angle_gamma   90.00
#
_symmetry.space_group_name_H-M   'P 1'
#
loop_
_entity.id
_entity.type
_entity.pdbx_description
1 polymer ?
#
loop_
_entity_poly.entity_id
_entity_poly.type
_entity_poly.pdbx_seq_one_letter_code
_entity_poly.pdbx_strand_id
1 'polypeptide(L)'
;MKGEDRIIERLNEALFLELGAVNQFWLHYRLLEDWGYFKLAKKEREESIEEMHHADRIIERTIFLEGHPNLQAVAPLRIGQNVKEVLESDLAGEYDARTSYKKSREICQELGGPHQLSRDPARSARLDRR
;
A
#
# COMPACT_ATOMS: atom_id res chain seq x y z
N MET A 1 -19.77 8.82 8.10
CA MET A 1 -19.43 10.23 7.86
C MET A 1 -19.03 10.27 6.41
N LYS A 2 -19.80 10.93 5.55
CA LYS A 2 -19.49 10.94 4.13
C LYS A 2 -18.15 11.63 3.88
N GLY A 3 -17.19 10.90 3.32
CA GLY A 3 -15.89 11.43 2.91
C GLY A 3 -15.98 12.28 1.65
N GLU A 4 -14.93 13.05 1.40
CA GLU A 4 -14.76 13.81 0.15
C GLU A 4 -14.27 12.88 -0.96
N ASP A 5 -14.79 13.04 -2.18
CA ASP A 5 -14.60 12.09 -3.28
C ASP A 5 -13.12 11.95 -3.69
N ARG A 6 -12.34 13.05 -3.71
CA ARG A 6 -10.89 12.99 -4.00
C ARG A 6 -10.16 12.19 -2.92
N ILE A 7 -10.58 12.24 -1.66
CA ILE A 7 -9.98 11.39 -0.60
C ILE A 7 -10.26 9.91 -0.88
N ILE A 8 -11.49 9.56 -1.28
CA ILE A 8 -11.85 8.18 -1.64
C ILE A 8 -11.05 7.69 -2.86
N GLU A 9 -10.84 8.55 -3.85
CA GLU A 9 -9.98 8.25 -5.00
C GLU A 9 -8.54 7.98 -4.57
N ARG A 10 -7.97 8.81 -3.69
CA ARG A 10 -6.62 8.62 -3.15
C ARG A 10 -6.47 7.32 -2.36
N LEU A 11 -7.48 6.96 -1.57
CA LEU A 11 -7.51 5.70 -0.83
C LEU A 11 -7.57 4.49 -1.77
N ASN A 12 -8.38 4.56 -2.84
CA ASN A 12 -8.42 3.49 -3.83
C ASN A 12 -7.12 3.38 -4.65
N GLU A 13 -6.43 4.49 -4.93
CA GLU A 13 -5.10 4.43 -5.54
C GLU A 13 -4.07 3.79 -4.62
N ALA A 14 -4.08 4.13 -3.33
CA ALA A 14 -3.25 3.48 -2.33
C ALA A 14 -3.54 1.98 -2.26
N LEU A 15 -4.82 1.59 -2.21
CA LEU A 15 -5.23 0.19 -2.20
C LEU A 15 -4.74 -0.57 -3.44
N PHE A 16 -4.85 0.05 -4.62
CA PHE A 16 -4.36 -0.52 -5.88
C PHE A 16 -2.85 -0.81 -5.85
N LEU A 17 -2.07 0.10 -5.27
CA LEU A 17 -0.62 -0.08 -5.10
C LEU A 17 -0.30 -1.16 -4.05
N GLU A 18 -0.96 -1.14 -2.89
CA GLU A 18 -0.72 -2.14 -1.84
C GLU A 18 -1.08 -3.56 -2.31
N LEU A 19 -2.16 -3.75 -3.07
CA LEU A 19 -2.48 -5.06 -3.65
C LEU A 19 -1.44 -5.53 -4.68
N GLY A 20 -0.84 -4.60 -5.43
CA GLY A 20 0.30 -4.90 -6.30
C GLY A 20 1.51 -5.35 -5.48
N ALA A 21 1.87 -4.61 -4.43
CA ALA A 21 2.99 -4.92 -3.55
C ALA A 21 2.81 -6.27 -2.83
N VAL A 22 1.61 -6.55 -2.28
CA VAL A 22 1.25 -7.85 -1.70
C VAL A 22 1.61 -8.98 -2.66
N ASN A 23 1.15 -8.89 -3.91
CA ASN A 23 1.33 -9.95 -4.89
C ASN A 23 2.79 -10.07 -5.38
N GLN A 24 3.47 -8.93 -5.58
CA GLN A 24 4.86 -8.90 -6.02
C GLN A 24 5.78 -9.52 -4.98
N PHE A 25 5.72 -9.04 -3.72
CA PHE A 25 6.52 -9.57 -2.62
C PHE A 25 6.21 -11.05 -2.36
N TRP A 26 4.95 -11.48 -2.50
CA TRP A 26 4.59 -12.89 -2.31
C TRP A 26 5.23 -13.80 -3.37
N LEU A 27 5.27 -13.36 -4.62
CA LEU A 27 5.93 -14.11 -5.69
C LEU A 27 7.45 -14.08 -5.53
N HIS A 28 8.04 -12.91 -5.23
CA HIS A 28 9.48 -12.78 -4.95
C HIS A 28 9.92 -13.64 -3.77
N TYR A 29 9.13 -13.71 -2.70
CA TYR A 29 9.33 -14.65 -1.59
C TYR A 29 9.51 -16.08 -2.10
N ARG A 30 8.57 -16.60 -2.92
CA ARG A 30 8.62 -17.98 -3.40
C ARG A 30 9.78 -18.24 -4.35
N LEU A 31 10.11 -17.28 -5.22
CA LEU A 31 11.26 -17.38 -6.11
C LEU A 31 12.58 -17.41 -5.31
N LEU A 32 12.74 -16.51 -4.35
CA LEU A 32 13.94 -16.47 -3.50
C LEU A 32 14.08 -17.72 -2.62
N GLU A 33 12.96 -18.27 -2.15
CA GLU A 33 12.93 -19.52 -1.39
C GLU A 33 13.41 -20.70 -2.27
N ASP A 34 12.88 -20.81 -3.48
CA ASP A 34 13.26 -21.82 -4.47
C ASP A 34 14.75 -21.72 -4.88
N TRP A 35 15.25 -20.50 -5.06
CA TRP A 35 16.66 -20.22 -5.36
C TRP A 35 17.61 -20.41 -4.16
N GLY A 36 17.09 -20.76 -2.98
CA GLY A 36 17.87 -21.03 -1.77
C GLY A 36 18.29 -19.80 -0.97
N TYR A 37 17.76 -18.61 -1.27
CA TYR A 37 18.02 -17.36 -0.54
C TYR A 37 17.08 -17.17 0.65
N PHE A 38 17.04 -18.13 1.58
CA PHE A 38 16.06 -18.19 2.68
C PHE A 38 15.95 -16.94 3.55
N LYS A 39 17.06 -16.21 3.75
CA LYS A 39 17.04 -14.95 4.53
C LYS A 39 16.24 -13.85 3.81
N LEU A 40 16.44 -13.71 2.50
CA LEU A 40 15.68 -12.75 1.69
C LEU A 40 14.24 -13.20 1.55
N ALA A 41 14.01 -14.49 1.28
CA ALA A 41 12.67 -15.07 1.19
C ALA A 41 11.84 -14.79 2.46
N LYS A 42 12.42 -15.01 3.65
CA LYS A 42 11.75 -14.69 4.92
C LYS A 42 11.37 -13.21 5.00
N LYS A 43 12.26 -12.31 4.57
CA LYS A 43 12.02 -10.87 4.59
C LYS A 43 10.91 -10.46 3.63
N GLU A 44 10.94 -10.92 2.38
CA GLU A 44 9.86 -10.67 1.40
C GLU A 44 8.49 -11.17 1.89
N ARG A 45 8.46 -12.32 2.56
CA ARG A 45 7.22 -12.83 3.17
C ARG A 45 6.70 -11.91 4.27
N GLU A 46 7.59 -11.38 5.11
CA GLU A 46 7.23 -10.42 6.16
C GLU A 46 6.69 -9.12 5.55
N GLU A 47 7.34 -8.58 4.52
CA GLU A 47 6.89 -7.38 3.80
C GLU A 47 5.52 -7.58 3.14
N SER A 48 5.31 -8.69 2.41
CA SER A 48 4.01 -9.01 1.80
C SER A 48 2.86 -9.02 2.82
N ILE A 49 3.10 -9.59 4.01
CA ILE A 49 2.09 -9.62 5.10
C ILE A 49 1.88 -8.21 5.68
N GLU A 50 2.94 -7.44 5.83
CA GLU A 50 2.84 -6.04 6.23
C GLU A 50 1.95 -5.25 5.26
N GLU A 51 2.07 -5.48 3.95
CA GLU A 51 1.18 -4.88 2.95
C GLU A 51 -0.27 -5.33 3.00
N MET A 52 -0.53 -6.58 3.36
CA MET A 52 -1.90 -7.03 3.62
C MET A 52 -2.54 -6.22 4.77
N HIS A 53 -1.75 -5.89 5.80
CA HIS A 53 -2.22 -5.03 6.89
C HIS A 53 -2.40 -3.56 6.48
N HIS A 54 -1.65 -3.06 5.50
CA HIS A 54 -1.90 -1.72 4.94
C HIS A 54 -3.19 -1.69 4.12
N ALA A 55 -3.38 -2.65 3.22
CA ALA A 55 -4.59 -2.81 2.43
C ALA A 55 -5.83 -2.87 3.32
N ASP A 56 -5.80 -3.66 4.41
CA ASP A 56 -6.90 -3.76 5.37
C ASP A 56 -7.25 -2.41 6.03
N ARG A 57 -6.24 -1.65 6.48
CA ARG A 57 -6.46 -0.31 7.04
C ARG A 57 -7.06 0.67 6.04
N ILE A 58 -6.66 0.59 4.77
CA ILE A 58 -7.20 1.42 3.70
C ILE A 58 -8.65 1.03 3.40
N ILE A 59 -8.97 -0.27 3.37
CA ILE A 59 -10.34 -0.78 3.19
C ILE A 59 -11.23 -0.31 4.33
N GLU A 60 -10.82 -0.51 5.58
CA GLU A 60 -11.56 -0.05 6.77
C GLU A 60 -11.83 1.45 6.68
N ARG A 61 -10.81 2.23 6.31
CA ARG A 61 -10.93 3.68 6.15
C ARG A 61 -11.92 4.05 5.05
N THR A 62 -11.83 3.42 3.89
CA THR A 62 -12.68 3.72 2.73
C THR A 62 -14.13 3.46 3.07
N ILE A 63 -14.43 2.32 3.74
CA ILE A 63 -15.77 1.98 4.21
C ILE A 63 -16.25 2.99 5.26
N PHE A 64 -15.41 3.38 6.22
CA PHE A 64 -15.77 4.37 7.24
C PHE A 64 -16.18 5.72 6.65
N LEU A 65 -15.57 6.10 5.53
CA LEU A 65 -15.89 7.30 4.76
C LEU A 65 -17.06 7.11 3.78
N GLU A 66 -17.76 5.97 3.86
CA GLU A 66 -18.90 5.60 3.00
C GLU A 66 -18.52 5.48 1.51
N GLY A 67 -17.24 5.22 1.22
CA GLY A 67 -16.75 4.88 -0.12
C GLY A 67 -16.77 3.38 -0.39
N HIS A 68 -16.56 3.00 -1.66
CA HIS A 68 -16.45 1.60 -2.08
C HIS A 68 -14.99 1.25 -2.38
N PRO A 69 -14.35 0.33 -1.62
CA PRO A 69 -13.00 -0.12 -1.93
C PRO A 69 -12.99 -0.97 -3.21
N ASN A 70 -11.96 -0.80 -4.03
CA ASN A 70 -11.78 -1.53 -5.27
C ASN A 70 -10.56 -2.47 -5.17
N LEU A 71 -10.83 -3.77 -5.17
CA LEU A 71 -9.81 -4.83 -5.19
C LEU A 71 -9.78 -5.58 -6.54
N GLN A 72 -10.58 -5.15 -7.52
CA GLN A 72 -10.71 -5.84 -8.81
C GLN A 72 -9.50 -5.59 -9.72
N ALA A 73 -8.78 -4.50 -9.48
CA ALA A 73 -7.57 -4.13 -10.20
C ALA A 73 -6.39 -4.02 -9.21
N VAL A 74 -5.22 -4.44 -9.68
CA VAL A 74 -3.95 -4.37 -8.94
C VAL A 74 -2.90 -3.70 -9.79
N ALA A 75 -1.92 -3.04 -9.16
CA ALA A 75 -0.82 -2.43 -9.87
C ALA A 75 -0.04 -3.46 -10.72
N PRO A 76 0.48 -3.06 -11.90
CA PRO A 76 1.33 -3.93 -12.70
C PRO A 76 2.52 -4.43 -11.87
N LEU A 77 2.75 -5.74 -11.89
CA LEU A 77 3.82 -6.36 -11.14
C LEU A 77 5.14 -6.27 -11.92
N ARG A 78 6.25 -6.05 -11.20
CA ARG A 78 7.62 -6.08 -11.71
C ARG A 78 8.30 -7.32 -11.12
N ILE A 79 8.28 -8.42 -11.86
CA ILE A 79 8.79 -9.71 -11.36
C ILE A 79 10.23 -9.92 -11.79
N GLY A 80 11.16 -9.92 -10.84
CA GLY A 80 12.58 -10.16 -11.10
C GLY A 80 12.89 -11.63 -11.38
N GLN A 81 13.87 -11.89 -12.25
CA GLN A 81 14.33 -13.23 -12.60
C GLN A 81 15.65 -13.62 -11.91
N ASN A 82 16.22 -12.70 -11.13
CA ASN A 82 17.36 -12.92 -10.26
C ASN A 82 17.28 -11.98 -9.05
N VAL A 83 18.14 -12.18 -8.05
CA VAL A 83 18.13 -11.41 -6.79
C VAL A 83 18.23 -9.90 -7.03
N LYS A 84 19.05 -9.46 -8.00
CA LYS A 84 19.22 -8.04 -8.28
C LYS A 84 17.92 -7.44 -8.83
N GLU A 85 17.31 -8.10 -9.81
CA GLU A 85 16.06 -7.64 -10.41
C GLU A 85 14.89 -7.64 -9.42
N VAL A 86 14.85 -8.60 -8.49
CA VAL A 86 13.87 -8.62 -7.39
C VAL A 86 13.99 -7.34 -6.58
N LEU A 87 15.19 -7.07 -6.03
CA LEU A 87 15.42 -5.90 -5.17
C LEU A 87 15.22 -4.56 -5.92
N GLU A 88 15.60 -4.48 -7.19
CA GLU A 88 15.39 -3.29 -8.02
C GLU A 88 13.89 -3.07 -8.32
N SER A 89 13.14 -4.15 -8.55
CA SER A 89 11.70 -4.10 -8.80
C SER A 89 10.90 -3.68 -7.57
N ASP A 90 11.29 -4.18 -6.41
CA ASP A 90 10.69 -3.85 -5.11
C ASP A 90 10.98 -2.40 -4.74
N LEU A 91 12.24 -1.97 -4.89
CA LEU A 91 12.64 -0.57 -4.69
C LEU A 91 11.90 0.39 -5.63
N ALA A 92 11.66 0.00 -6.88
CA ALA A 92 10.87 0.81 -7.80
C ALA A 92 9.41 0.97 -7.33
N GLY A 93 8.81 -0.11 -6.79
CA GLY A 93 7.49 -0.06 -6.16
C GLY A 93 7.43 0.90 -4.97
N GLU A 94 8.45 0.89 -4.11
CA GLU A 94 8.55 1.81 -2.97
C GLU A 94 8.61 3.29 -3.39
N TYR A 95 9.33 3.61 -4.47
CA TYR A 95 9.37 4.97 -5.00
C TYR A 95 8.01 5.42 -5.57
N ASP A 96 7.28 4.53 -6.23
CA ASP A 96 5.93 4.80 -6.72
C ASP A 96 4.96 5.08 -5.55
N ALA A 97 4.97 4.20 -4.54
CA ALA A 97 4.16 4.33 -3.33
C ALA A 97 4.47 5.64 -2.60
N ARG A 98 5.75 5.95 -2.36
CA ARG A 98 6.18 7.21 -1.74
C ARG A 98 5.69 8.44 -2.49
N THR A 99 5.78 8.43 -3.82
CA THR A 99 5.31 9.53 -4.66
C THR A 99 3.80 9.71 -4.55
N SER A 100 3.07 8.60 -4.59
CA SER A 100 1.62 8.54 -4.42
C SER A 100 1.18 9.06 -3.03
N TYR A 101 1.86 8.64 -1.96
CA TYR A 101 1.55 9.09 -0.60
C TYR A 101 1.84 10.56 -0.38
N LYS A 102 2.94 11.09 -0.93
CA LYS A 102 3.22 12.53 -0.87
C LYS A 102 2.07 13.35 -1.46
N LYS A 103 1.59 12.98 -2.65
CA LYS A 103 0.44 13.64 -3.31
C LYS A 103 -0.84 13.51 -2.49
N SER A 104 -1.08 12.34 -1.88
CA SER A 104 -2.24 12.10 -1.01
C SER A 104 -2.25 13.03 0.20
N ARG A 105 -1.08 13.24 0.82
CA ARG A 105 -0.92 14.14 1.97
C ARG A 105 -1.20 15.59 1.60
N GLU A 106 -0.71 16.04 0.45
CA GLU A 106 -0.97 17.40 -0.08
C GLU A 106 -2.48 17.63 -0.28
N ILE A 107 -3.20 16.67 -0.86
CA ILE A 107 -4.67 16.74 -1.04
C ILE A 107 -5.40 16.77 0.31
N CYS A 108 -4.99 15.94 1.26
CA CYS A 108 -5.60 15.95 2.60
C CYS A 108 -5.39 17.30 3.32
N GLN A 109 -4.24 17.95 3.12
CA GLN A 109 -3.96 19.28 3.68
C GLN A 109 -4.81 20.36 3.01
N GLU A 110 -4.96 20.33 1.68
CA GLU A 110 -5.79 21.26 0.91
C GLU A 110 -7.26 21.26 1.39
N LEU A 111 -7.81 20.07 1.70
CA LEU A 111 -9.21 19.87 2.05
C LEU A 111 -9.56 20.12 3.53
N GLY A 112 -8.69 20.79 4.28
CA GLY A 112 -8.95 21.17 5.68
C GLY A 112 -8.38 20.21 6.73
N GLY A 113 -7.42 19.37 6.35
CA GLY A 113 -6.58 18.61 7.28
C GLY A 113 -7.18 17.29 7.78
N PRO A 114 -6.47 16.59 8.68
CA PRO A 114 -6.79 15.20 9.07
C PRO A 114 -8.09 15.03 9.87
N HIS A 115 -8.84 16.10 10.17
CA HIS A 115 -10.12 15.99 10.87
C HIS A 115 -11.22 15.32 10.07
N GLN A 116 -11.09 15.22 8.74
CA GLN A 116 -11.95 14.34 7.92
C GLN A 116 -11.53 12.87 7.98
N LEU A 117 -10.42 12.56 8.66
CA LEU A 117 -9.82 11.24 8.72
C LEU A 117 -10.01 10.56 10.09
N SER A 118 -11.00 10.84 10.96
CA SER A 118 -11.37 9.97 12.11
C SER A 118 -12.22 10.75 13.12
N ARG A 119 -13.13 10.06 13.83
CA ARG A 119 -13.76 10.61 15.05
C ARG A 119 -12.85 10.52 16.30
N ASP A 120 -11.76 9.77 16.20
CA ASP A 120 -10.73 9.56 17.22
C ASP A 120 -9.36 10.04 16.69
N PRO A 121 -8.79 11.14 17.25
CA PRO A 121 -7.48 11.67 16.86
C PRO A 121 -6.33 10.65 16.92
N ALA A 122 -6.42 9.64 17.81
CA ALA A 122 -5.36 8.65 17.99
C ALA A 122 -5.26 7.64 16.83
N ARG A 123 -6.37 7.40 16.11
CA ARG A 123 -6.39 6.54 14.90
C ARG A 123 -5.85 7.26 13.65
N SER A 124 -6.02 8.58 13.56
CA SER A 124 -5.51 9.37 12.43
C SER A 124 -3.99 9.33 12.31
N ALA A 125 -3.27 9.29 13.43
CA ALA A 125 -1.81 9.30 13.47
C ALA A 125 -1.13 7.98 13.03
N ARG A 126 -1.88 6.89 12.82
CA ARG A 126 -1.34 5.59 12.41
C ARG A 126 -1.28 5.39 10.90
N LEU A 127 -2.07 6.16 10.13
CA LEU A 127 -2.04 6.11 8.66
C LEU A 127 -0.90 6.94 8.06
N ASP A 128 -0.32 7.86 8.84
CA ASP A 128 0.73 8.81 8.40
C ASP A 128 2.16 8.27 8.65
N ARG A 129 2.31 6.97 8.97
CA ARG A 129 3.61 6.32 9.30
C ARG A 129 4.12 5.38 8.20
N ARG A 130 3.88 5.74 6.95
CA ARG A 130 4.67 5.27 5.81
C ARG A 130 5.28 6.45 5.09
#